data_AF-A0A2S3Y004-F1
#
_entry.id   AF-A0A2S3Y004-F1
#
_cell.length_a   1.000
_cell.length_b   1.000
_cell.length_c   1.000
_cell.angle_alpha   90.00
_cell.angle_beta   90.00
_cell.angle_gamma   90.00
#
_symmetry.space_group_name_H-M   'P 1'
#
loop_
_entity.id
_entity.type
_entity.pdbx_description
1 polymer ?
#
loop_
_entity_poly.entity_id
_entity_poly.type
_entity_poly.pdbx_seq_one_letter_code
_entity_poly.pdbx_strand_id
1 'polypeptide(L)'
;MEFLVLQEQDRTEHVATEKELAEAKKKSWIRIPRFDYTPSERLRFVLSGGQPHRASEWSDTPGRSLENQLAEIVQEVTLRGEAAERRRLDEIEAARQKRIRWEAAMDEARVQYAEAYRVRHFEAQEAAWRHATGLAEYVSAVRTRVDAMPPGQTRTEAETWIDWAATRVERLDPLNTPPRLPDIPEPRADDLRPFLGHWSPYGP
;
A
#
# COMPACT_ATOMS: atom_id res chain seq x y z
N MET A 1 23.77 0.81 -13.31
CA MET A 1 25.18 0.37 -13.35
C MET A 1 25.98 1.56 -13.79
N GLU A 2 27.12 1.81 -13.15
CA GLU A 2 27.92 3.00 -13.40
C GLU A 2 29.39 2.62 -13.36
N PHE A 3 30.20 3.21 -14.23
CA PHE A 3 31.64 3.02 -14.21
C PHE A 3 32.35 4.35 -14.03
N LEU A 4 33.50 4.29 -13.39
CA LEU A 4 34.27 5.46 -13.04
C LEU A 4 35.76 5.14 -13.23
N VAL A 5 36.48 6.05 -13.90
CA VAL A 5 37.91 5.94 -14.16
C VAL A 5 38.64 7.05 -13.39
N LEU A 6 39.60 6.66 -12.56
CA LEU A 6 40.41 7.56 -11.74
C LEU A 6 41.85 7.49 -12.17
N GLN A 7 42.53 8.63 -12.14
CA GLN A 7 43.98 8.68 -12.16
C GLN A 7 44.50 8.50 -10.73
N GLU A 8 45.42 7.55 -10.52
CA GLU A 8 46.06 7.37 -9.22
C GLU A 8 47.09 8.47 -8.95
N GLN A 9 47.37 8.71 -7.67
CA GLN A 9 48.37 9.68 -7.23
C GLN A 9 49.55 8.95 -6.59
N ASP A 10 50.75 9.37 -6.98
CA ASP A 10 51.96 8.98 -6.27
C ASP A 10 52.15 9.87 -5.05
N ARG A 11 52.60 9.25 -3.96
CA ARG A 11 52.83 9.93 -2.69
C ARG A 11 54.31 9.98 -2.39
N THR A 12 54.90 11.17 -2.39
CA THR A 12 56.30 11.41 -2.03
C THR A 12 56.38 12.13 -0.68
N GLU A 13 57.42 11.88 0.10
CA GLU A 13 57.63 12.64 1.34
C GLU A 13 57.83 14.12 1.00
N HIS A 14 57.04 14.97 1.64
CA HIS A 14 57.08 16.40 1.41
C HIS A 14 58.36 16.98 2.01
N VAL A 15 59.11 17.70 1.19
CA VAL A 15 60.29 18.43 1.64
C VAL A 15 59.89 19.86 1.93
N ALA A 16 59.80 20.19 3.22
CA ALA A 16 59.39 21.51 3.69
C ALA A 16 60.27 22.62 3.11
N THR A 17 59.66 23.59 2.45
CA THR A 17 60.38 24.75 1.92
C THR A 17 60.79 25.70 3.04
N GLU A 18 61.85 26.50 2.83
CA GLU A 18 62.29 27.49 3.82
C GLU A 18 61.19 28.47 4.23
N LYS A 19 60.28 28.77 3.28
CA LYS A 19 59.11 29.61 3.50
C LYS A 19 58.11 28.96 4.44
N GLU A 20 57.79 27.68 4.24
CA GLU A 20 56.87 26.92 5.09
C GLU A 20 57.44 26.72 6.50
N LEU A 21 58.75 26.46 6.60
CA LEU A 21 59.45 26.39 7.89
C LEU A 21 59.41 27.74 8.63
N ALA A 22 59.62 28.86 7.91
CA ALA A 22 59.55 30.20 8.48
C ALA A 22 58.12 30.56 8.91
N GLU A 23 57.09 30.15 8.15
CA GLU A 23 55.69 30.37 8.49
C GLU A 23 55.22 29.51 9.65
N ALA A 24 55.60 28.23 9.70
CA ALA A 24 55.31 27.33 10.82
C ALA A 24 55.97 27.80 12.13
N LYS A 25 57.16 28.41 12.06
CA LYS A 25 57.80 29.06 13.21
C LYS A 25 57.03 30.30 13.69
N LYS A 26 56.42 31.06 12.78
CA LYS A 26 55.64 32.28 13.11
C LYS A 26 54.22 31.96 13.60
N LYS A 27 53.62 30.87 13.12
CA LYS A 27 52.22 30.49 13.39
C LYS A 27 52.16 29.02 13.80
N SER A 28 52.03 28.78 15.10
CA SER A 28 52.05 27.44 15.69
C SER A 28 50.92 26.50 15.25
N TRP A 29 49.85 27.02 14.64
CA TRP A 29 48.76 26.21 14.09
C TRP A 29 48.99 25.73 12.66
N ILE A 30 50.02 26.22 11.96
CA ILE A 30 50.35 25.76 10.61
C ILE A 30 51.03 24.39 10.71
N ARG A 31 50.44 23.39 10.04
CA ARG A 31 51.04 22.07 9.87
C ARG A 31 51.56 21.93 8.45
N ILE A 32 52.85 21.67 8.33
CA ILE A 32 53.46 21.34 7.05
C ILE A 32 52.96 19.94 6.65
N PRO A 33 52.43 19.77 5.43
CA PRO A 33 52.02 18.46 4.93
C PRO A 33 53.16 17.44 5.04
N ARG A 34 52.82 16.19 5.34
CA ARG A 34 53.82 15.11 5.38
C ARG A 34 54.18 14.60 3.98
N PHE A 35 53.26 14.76 3.03
CA PHE A 35 53.40 14.19 1.70
C PHE A 35 52.93 15.17 0.63
N ASP A 36 53.62 15.13 -0.51
CA ASP A 36 53.16 15.71 -1.76
C ASP A 36 52.48 14.62 -2.59
N TYR A 37 51.42 15.01 -3.30
CA TYR A 37 50.66 14.12 -4.18
C TYR A 37 50.81 14.59 -5.61
N THR A 38 51.35 13.73 -6.47
CA THR A 38 51.51 14.02 -7.90
C THR A 38 50.69 13.02 -8.71
N PRO A 39 49.97 13.46 -9.77
CA PRO A 39 49.27 12.54 -10.66
C PRO A 39 50.24 11.52 -11.25
N SER A 40 49.89 10.25 -11.18
CA SER A 40 50.65 9.16 -11.79
C SER A 40 50.09 8.81 -13.17
N GLU A 41 50.82 8.03 -13.96
CA GLU A 41 50.31 7.49 -15.23
C GLU A 41 49.34 6.30 -15.03
N ARG A 42 49.17 5.82 -13.79
CA ARG A 42 48.33 4.68 -13.47
C ARG A 42 46.87 5.09 -13.35
N LEU A 43 45.99 4.29 -13.94
CA LEU A 43 44.56 4.43 -13.87
C LEU A 43 43.92 3.33 -13.03
N ARG A 44 42.74 3.63 -12.51
CA ARG A 44 41.88 2.71 -11.76
C ARG A 44 40.47 2.78 -12.33
N PHE A 45 39.93 1.64 -12.71
CA PHE A 45 38.56 1.47 -13.17
C PHE A 45 37.71 0.87 -12.05
N VAL A 46 36.57 1.48 -11.76
CA VAL A 46 35.61 1.01 -10.76
C VAL A 46 34.26 0.77 -11.44
N LEU A 47 33.68 -0.41 -11.24
CA LEU A 47 32.36 -0.79 -11.72
C LEU A 47 31.38 -0.97 -10.56
N SER A 48 30.38 -0.09 -10.52
CA SER A 48 29.36 -0.04 -9.47
C SER A 48 28.01 -0.57 -9.95
N GLY A 49 27.29 -1.16 -9.00
CA GLY A 49 25.96 -1.73 -9.21
C GLY A 49 25.99 -3.21 -9.59
N GLY A 50 24.97 -3.94 -9.12
CA GLY A 50 24.90 -5.39 -9.23
C GLY A 50 25.92 -6.12 -8.35
N GLN A 51 25.81 -7.43 -8.30
CA GLN A 51 26.76 -8.28 -7.58
C GLN A 51 27.98 -8.58 -8.47
N PRO A 52 29.22 -8.40 -7.97
CA PRO A 52 30.42 -8.78 -8.70
C PRO A 52 30.43 -10.28 -9.00
N HIS A 53 30.80 -10.62 -10.23
CA HIS A 53 31.07 -12.00 -10.63
C HIS A 53 32.55 -12.32 -10.42
N ARG A 54 33.44 -11.35 -10.64
CA ARG A 54 34.88 -11.47 -10.34
C ARG A 54 35.41 -10.33 -9.49
N ALA A 55 35.26 -9.10 -9.98
CA ALA A 55 35.78 -7.91 -9.32
C ALA A 55 34.86 -6.72 -9.62
N SER A 56 34.96 -5.68 -8.78
CA SER A 56 34.33 -4.37 -9.01
C SER A 56 35.37 -3.29 -9.30
N GLU A 57 36.65 -3.65 -9.34
CA GLU A 57 37.74 -2.70 -9.45
C GLU A 57 38.97 -3.35 -10.10
N TRP A 58 39.63 -2.58 -10.96
CA TRP A 58 40.88 -2.92 -11.62
C TRP A 58 41.77 -1.69 -11.62
N SER A 59 43.08 -1.88 -11.48
CA SER A 59 44.06 -0.80 -11.57
C SER A 59 45.29 -1.24 -12.35
N ASP A 60 46.02 -0.26 -12.86
CA ASP A 60 47.33 -0.49 -13.46
C ASP A 60 48.32 -0.95 -12.40
N THR A 61 48.91 -2.13 -12.61
CA THR A 61 49.98 -2.67 -11.77
C THR A 61 51.12 -3.17 -12.64
N PRO A 62 52.36 -3.26 -12.11
CA PRO A 62 53.48 -3.82 -12.86
C PRO A 62 53.15 -5.21 -13.39
N GLY A 63 53.13 -5.36 -14.72
CA GLY A 63 52.80 -6.62 -15.40
C GLY A 63 51.31 -6.88 -15.66
N ARG A 64 50.41 -6.00 -15.20
CA ARG A 64 48.96 -6.10 -15.43
C ARG A 64 48.35 -4.70 -15.61
N SER A 65 48.51 -4.15 -16.82
CA SER A 65 47.86 -2.89 -17.18
C SER A 65 46.36 -3.07 -17.40
N LEU A 66 45.60 -1.97 -17.40
CA LEU A 66 44.17 -1.99 -17.67
C LEU A 66 43.87 -2.50 -19.08
N GLU A 67 44.72 -2.22 -20.08
CA GLU A 67 44.56 -2.74 -21.45
C GLU A 67 44.54 -4.26 -21.48
N ASN A 68 45.42 -4.90 -20.71
CA ASN A 68 45.47 -6.35 -20.57
C ASN A 68 44.27 -6.91 -19.77
N GLN A 69 43.63 -6.08 -18.94
CA GLN A 69 42.44 -6.42 -18.15
C GLN A 69 41.13 -6.11 -18.89
N LEU A 70 41.16 -5.47 -20.06
CA LEU A 70 39.95 -5.03 -20.77
C LEU A 70 38.98 -6.17 -21.06
N ALA A 71 39.46 -7.35 -21.46
CA ALA A 71 38.58 -8.49 -21.71
C ALA A 71 37.81 -8.92 -20.45
N GLU A 72 38.47 -8.87 -19.28
CA GLU A 72 37.85 -9.18 -18.00
C GLU A 72 36.83 -8.11 -17.59
N ILE A 73 37.20 -6.82 -17.74
CA ILE A 73 36.33 -5.69 -17.43
C ILE A 73 35.07 -5.73 -18.31
N VAL A 74 35.22 -5.91 -19.62
CA VAL A 74 34.09 -6.00 -20.56
C VAL A 74 33.20 -7.20 -20.23
N GLN A 75 33.79 -8.36 -19.91
CA GLN A 75 33.02 -9.53 -19.50
C GLN A 75 32.21 -9.26 -18.23
N GLU A 76 32.79 -8.60 -17.22
CA GLU A 76 32.10 -8.24 -15.99
C GLU A 76 30.93 -7.26 -16.26
N VAL A 77 31.16 -6.23 -17.09
CA VAL A 77 30.12 -5.28 -17.51
C VAL A 77 28.96 -6.00 -18.17
N THR A 78 29.23 -6.90 -19.11
CA THR A 78 28.20 -7.67 -19.82
C THR A 78 27.38 -8.51 -18.85
N LEU A 79 28.03 -9.30 -17.99
CA LEU A 79 27.35 -10.19 -17.05
C LEU A 79 26.46 -9.42 -16.05
N ARG A 80 26.95 -8.30 -15.52
CA ARG A 80 26.14 -7.45 -14.64
C ARG A 80 25.01 -6.75 -15.37
N GLY A 81 25.22 -6.39 -16.64
CA GLY A 81 24.20 -5.79 -17.51
C GLY A 81 23.05 -6.75 -17.76
N GLU A 82 23.36 -7.98 -18.17
CA GLU A 82 22.38 -9.04 -18.37
C GLU A 82 21.61 -9.37 -17.09
N ALA A 83 22.31 -9.46 -15.96
CA ALA A 83 21.68 -9.69 -14.66
C ALA A 83 20.78 -8.53 -14.23
N ALA A 84 21.16 -7.28 -14.53
CA ALA A 84 20.35 -6.10 -14.25
C ALA A 84 19.09 -6.07 -15.11
N GLU A 85 19.19 -6.38 -16.40
CA GLU A 85 18.04 -6.43 -17.28
C GLU A 85 17.08 -7.57 -16.90
N ARG A 86 17.60 -8.75 -16.54
CA ARG A 86 16.77 -9.85 -16.05
C ARG A 86 15.98 -9.45 -14.80
N ARG A 87 16.64 -8.86 -13.80
CA ARG A 87 15.95 -8.36 -12.61
C ARG A 87 14.89 -7.33 -12.94
N ARG A 88 15.18 -6.40 -13.85
CA ARG A 88 14.19 -5.39 -14.29
C ARG A 88 12.96 -6.05 -14.91
N LEU A 89 13.14 -7.05 -15.78
CA LEU A 89 12.03 -7.77 -16.39
C LEU A 89 11.25 -8.59 -15.36
N ASP A 90 11.94 -9.26 -14.43
CA ASP A 90 11.31 -10.00 -13.33
C ASP A 90 10.50 -9.08 -12.41
N GLU A 91 11.01 -7.88 -12.10
CA GLU A 91 10.30 -6.85 -11.32
C GLU A 91 9.05 -6.35 -12.04
N ILE A 92 9.13 -6.11 -13.36
CA ILE A 92 7.98 -5.70 -14.19
C ILE A 92 6.91 -6.79 -14.19
N GLU A 93 7.30 -8.05 -14.40
CA GLU A 93 6.36 -9.17 -14.43
C GLU A 93 5.77 -9.44 -13.05
N ALA A 94 6.56 -9.37 -11.98
CA ALA A 94 6.07 -9.50 -10.61
C ALA A 94 5.07 -8.38 -10.26
N ALA A 95 5.35 -7.13 -10.64
CA ALA A 95 4.44 -6.01 -10.45
C ALA A 95 3.12 -6.21 -11.23
N ARG A 96 3.21 -6.71 -12.48
CA ARG A 96 2.04 -7.05 -13.30
C ARG A 96 1.20 -8.14 -12.66
N GLN A 97 1.82 -9.23 -12.22
CA GLN A 97 1.11 -10.33 -11.55
C GLN A 97 0.47 -9.89 -10.24
N LYS A 98 1.16 -9.05 -9.45
CA LYS A 98 0.61 -8.46 -8.23
C LYS A 98 -0.62 -7.62 -8.54
N ARG A 99 -0.57 -6.79 -9.60
CA ARG A 99 -1.69 -5.97 -10.06
C ARG A 99 -2.89 -6.82 -10.50
N ILE A 100 -2.67 -7.88 -11.27
CA ILE A 100 -3.74 -8.80 -11.70
C ILE A 100 -4.41 -9.47 -10.49
N ARG A 101 -3.62 -9.96 -9.54
CA ARG A 101 -4.16 -10.59 -8.31
C ARG A 101 -4.94 -9.60 -7.47
N TRP A 102 -4.44 -8.38 -7.35
CA TRP A 102 -5.13 -7.30 -6.66
C TRP A 102 -6.46 -6.93 -7.34
N GLU A 103 -6.48 -6.79 -8.68
CA GLU A 103 -7.71 -6.52 -9.44
C GLU A 103 -8.74 -7.65 -9.24
N ALA A 104 -8.32 -8.91 -9.31
CA ALA A 104 -9.20 -10.05 -9.05
C ALA A 104 -9.77 -10.04 -7.62
N ALA A 105 -8.93 -9.73 -6.61
CA ALA A 105 -9.38 -9.60 -5.23
C ALA A 105 -10.38 -8.44 -5.04
N MET A 106 -10.19 -7.33 -5.74
CA MET A 106 -11.13 -6.20 -5.74
C MET A 106 -12.49 -6.57 -6.34
N ASP A 107 -12.50 -7.30 -7.45
CA ASP A 107 -13.73 -7.76 -8.07
C ASP A 107 -14.47 -8.77 -7.20
N GLU A 108 -13.76 -9.72 -6.60
CA GLU A 108 -14.34 -10.65 -5.63
C GLU A 108 -14.91 -9.91 -4.41
N ALA A 109 -14.18 -8.94 -3.87
CA ALA A 109 -14.63 -8.13 -2.75
C ALA A 109 -15.91 -7.34 -3.05
N ARG A 110 -16.06 -6.83 -4.29
CA ARG A 110 -17.31 -6.16 -4.71
C ARG A 110 -18.50 -7.12 -4.73
N VAL A 111 -18.30 -8.35 -5.20
CA VAL A 111 -19.35 -9.39 -5.18
C VAL A 111 -19.74 -9.75 -3.74
N GLN A 112 -18.75 -9.94 -2.85
CA GLN A 112 -19.01 -10.24 -1.44
C GLN A 112 -19.70 -9.07 -0.72
N TYR A 113 -19.30 -7.83 -1.00
CA TYR A 113 -19.96 -6.64 -0.48
C TYR A 113 -21.43 -6.56 -0.91
N ALA A 114 -21.70 -6.77 -2.20
CA ALA A 114 -23.05 -6.81 -2.75
C ALA A 114 -23.93 -7.84 -2.04
N GLU A 115 -23.41 -9.04 -1.81
CA GLU A 115 -24.13 -10.10 -1.11
C GLU A 115 -24.35 -9.76 0.37
N ALA A 116 -23.32 -9.27 1.07
CA ALA A 116 -23.45 -8.84 2.45
C ALA A 116 -24.49 -7.72 2.63
N TYR A 117 -24.57 -6.80 1.67
CA TYR A 117 -25.58 -5.74 1.66
C TYR A 117 -26.99 -6.29 1.48
N ARG A 118 -27.18 -7.24 0.56
CA ARG A 118 -28.49 -7.92 0.35
C ARG A 118 -28.94 -8.66 1.58
N VAL A 119 -28.04 -9.41 2.22
CA VAL A 119 -28.34 -10.15 3.47
C VAL A 119 -28.77 -9.18 4.55
N ARG A 120 -28.02 -8.09 4.79
CA ARG A 120 -28.39 -7.07 5.78
C ARG A 120 -29.75 -6.45 5.50
N HIS A 121 -30.05 -6.14 4.24
CA HIS A 121 -31.34 -5.58 3.85
C HIS A 121 -32.49 -6.59 4.02
N PHE A 122 -32.24 -7.87 3.75
CA PHE A 122 -33.20 -8.94 3.98
C PHE A 122 -33.49 -9.12 5.47
N GLU A 123 -32.46 -9.18 6.31
CA GLU A 123 -32.59 -9.25 7.77
C GLU A 123 -33.32 -8.03 8.35
N ALA A 124 -33.06 -6.83 7.81
CA ALA A 124 -33.77 -5.62 8.23
C ALA A 124 -35.28 -5.67 7.89
N GLN A 125 -35.65 -6.17 6.71
CA GLN A 125 -37.06 -6.38 6.35
C GLN A 125 -37.73 -7.42 7.25
N GLU A 126 -37.03 -8.51 7.53
CA GLU A 126 -37.51 -9.57 8.42
C GLU A 126 -37.77 -9.04 9.84
N ALA A 127 -36.83 -8.27 10.39
CA ALA A 127 -36.98 -7.63 11.69
C ALA A 127 -38.14 -6.62 11.72
N ALA A 128 -38.29 -5.81 10.66
CA ALA A 128 -39.40 -4.87 10.53
C ALA A 128 -40.76 -5.59 10.48
N TRP A 129 -40.84 -6.70 9.75
CA TRP A 129 -42.03 -7.55 9.67
C TRP A 129 -42.39 -8.17 11.02
N ARG A 130 -41.43 -8.76 11.74
CA ARG A 130 -41.67 -9.30 13.10
C ARG A 130 -42.18 -8.22 14.04
N HIS A 131 -41.59 -7.02 13.98
CA HIS A 131 -42.02 -5.91 14.81
C HIS A 131 -43.45 -5.45 14.48
N ALA A 132 -43.79 -5.30 13.19
CA ALA A 132 -45.14 -4.96 12.77
C ALA A 132 -46.17 -6.03 13.20
N THR A 133 -45.81 -7.31 13.07
CA THR A 133 -46.65 -8.43 13.51
C THR A 133 -46.91 -8.39 15.02
N GLY A 134 -45.87 -8.19 15.84
CA GLY A 134 -46.02 -8.05 17.29
C GLY A 134 -46.88 -6.85 17.69
N LEU A 135 -46.77 -5.73 16.96
CA LEU A 135 -47.65 -4.57 17.18
C LEU A 135 -49.10 -4.86 16.78
N ALA A 136 -49.33 -5.58 15.68
CA ALA A 136 -50.67 -6.00 15.25
C ALA A 136 -51.35 -6.89 16.30
N GLU A 137 -50.60 -7.86 16.83
CA GLU A 137 -51.05 -8.74 17.93
C GLU A 137 -51.38 -7.93 19.19
N TYR A 138 -50.54 -6.97 19.55
CA TYR A 138 -50.79 -6.08 20.69
C TYR A 138 -52.05 -5.24 20.49
N VAL A 139 -52.23 -4.61 19.31
CA VAL A 139 -53.43 -3.84 18.98
C VAL A 139 -54.69 -4.72 19.04
N SER A 140 -54.60 -5.96 18.56
CA SER A 140 -55.70 -6.94 18.65
C SER A 140 -56.06 -7.25 20.11
N ALA A 141 -55.06 -7.51 20.97
CA ALA A 141 -55.27 -7.76 22.38
C ALA A 141 -55.87 -6.55 23.13
N VAL A 142 -55.43 -5.33 22.79
CA VAL A 142 -56.02 -4.09 23.33
C VAL A 142 -57.47 -3.95 22.89
N ARG A 143 -57.79 -4.24 21.62
CA ARG A 143 -59.16 -4.20 21.10
C ARG A 143 -60.09 -5.15 21.87
N THR A 144 -59.67 -6.40 22.09
CA THR A 144 -60.44 -7.36 22.91
C THR A 144 -60.71 -6.84 24.33
N ARG A 145 -59.74 -6.15 24.95
CA ARG A 145 -59.92 -5.54 26.28
C ARG A 145 -60.93 -4.38 26.24
N VAL A 146 -60.84 -3.51 25.24
CA VAL A 146 -61.72 -2.34 25.08
C VAL A 146 -63.16 -2.77 24.78
N ASP A 147 -63.35 -3.83 24.00
CA ASP A 147 -64.69 -4.37 23.69
C ASP A 147 -65.45 -4.81 24.95
N ALA A 148 -64.73 -5.30 25.96
CA ALA A 148 -65.28 -5.70 27.26
C ALA A 148 -65.55 -4.51 28.22
N MET A 149 -65.14 -3.29 27.87
CA MET A 149 -65.36 -2.10 28.71
C MET A 149 -66.80 -1.57 28.56
N PRO A 150 -67.39 -1.02 29.64
CA PRO A 150 -68.68 -0.36 29.55
C PRO A 150 -68.60 0.85 28.61
N PRO A 151 -69.70 1.19 27.91
CA PRO A 151 -69.77 2.40 27.10
C PRO A 151 -69.47 3.64 27.95
N GLY A 152 -68.64 4.53 27.42
CA GLY A 152 -68.24 5.76 28.11
C GLY A 152 -67.05 6.42 27.44
N GLN A 153 -66.69 7.62 27.90
CA GLN A 153 -65.65 8.43 27.28
C GLN A 153 -64.29 7.72 27.19
N THR A 154 -63.89 6.99 28.23
CA THR A 154 -62.65 6.21 28.24
C THR A 154 -62.61 5.13 27.16
N ARG A 155 -63.76 4.51 26.85
CA ARG A 155 -63.86 3.52 25.77
C ARG A 155 -63.66 4.20 24.41
N THR A 156 -64.32 5.34 24.18
CA THR A 156 -64.20 6.10 22.93
C THR A 156 -62.77 6.62 22.68
N GLU A 157 -62.08 7.09 23.73
CA GLU A 157 -60.67 7.49 23.64
C GLU A 157 -59.76 6.30 23.28
N ALA A 158 -60.00 5.13 23.87
CA ALA A 158 -59.26 3.91 23.57
C ALA A 158 -59.52 3.40 22.13
N GLU A 159 -60.76 3.47 21.65
CA GLU A 159 -61.12 3.16 20.25
C GLU A 159 -60.38 4.08 19.26
N THR A 160 -60.34 5.39 19.56
CA THR A 160 -59.58 6.37 18.75
C THR A 160 -58.08 6.03 18.72
N TRP A 161 -57.51 5.63 19.86
CA TRP A 161 -56.11 5.20 19.93
C TRP A 161 -55.87 3.92 19.13
N ILE A 162 -56.78 2.94 19.18
CA ILE A 162 -56.71 1.69 18.40
C ILE A 162 -56.67 1.99 16.90
N ASP A 163 -57.51 2.90 16.41
CA ASP A 163 -57.58 3.25 14.99
C ASP A 163 -56.29 3.91 14.49
N TRP A 164 -55.73 4.82 15.30
CA TRP A 164 -54.42 5.41 15.04
C TRP A 164 -53.32 4.34 15.03
N ALA A 165 -53.31 3.44 16.03
CA ALA A 165 -52.31 2.39 16.16
C ALA A 165 -52.38 1.39 15.00
N ALA A 166 -53.58 0.97 14.59
CA ALA A 166 -53.78 0.10 13.43
C ALA A 166 -53.23 0.73 12.14
N THR A 167 -53.54 2.00 11.89
CA THR A 167 -52.99 2.75 10.75
C THR A 167 -51.46 2.84 10.81
N ARG A 168 -50.90 2.99 12.02
CA ARG A 168 -49.45 3.04 12.21
C ARG A 168 -48.78 1.70 11.90
N VAL A 169 -49.38 0.59 12.34
CA VAL A 169 -48.88 -0.77 12.06
C VAL A 169 -48.90 -1.06 10.57
N GLU A 170 -49.97 -0.71 9.86
CA GLU A 170 -50.06 -0.87 8.40
C GLU A 170 -48.92 -0.14 7.68
N ARG A 171 -48.58 1.09 8.10
CA ARG A 171 -47.45 1.82 7.50
C ARG A 171 -46.07 1.25 7.82
N LEU A 172 -45.95 0.45 8.89
CA LEU A 172 -44.69 -0.15 9.32
C LEU A 172 -44.47 -1.54 8.73
N ASP A 173 -45.54 -2.23 8.32
CA ASP A 173 -45.43 -3.56 7.76
C ASP A 173 -44.75 -3.52 6.38
N PRO A 174 -43.54 -4.09 6.24
CA PRO A 174 -42.83 -4.10 4.97
C PRO A 174 -43.57 -4.89 3.89
N LEU A 175 -44.49 -5.80 4.25
CA LEU A 175 -45.25 -6.60 3.29
C LEU A 175 -46.34 -5.80 2.55
N ASN A 176 -46.66 -4.59 3.01
CA ASN A 176 -47.55 -3.68 2.29
C ASN A 176 -46.89 -3.05 1.06
N THR A 177 -45.59 -3.25 0.88
CA THR A 177 -44.87 -2.93 -0.36
C THR A 177 -44.33 -4.22 -0.98
N PRO A 178 -44.45 -4.43 -2.31
CA PRO A 178 -43.88 -5.60 -2.94
C PRO A 178 -42.37 -5.72 -2.67
N PRO A 179 -41.86 -6.89 -2.25
CA PRO A 179 -40.44 -7.08 -1.99
C PRO A 179 -39.63 -6.89 -3.27
N ARG A 180 -38.52 -6.15 -3.17
CA ARG A 180 -37.60 -5.91 -4.27
C ARG A 180 -36.18 -6.17 -3.81
N LEU A 181 -35.32 -6.58 -4.74
CA LEU A 181 -33.88 -6.59 -4.50
C LEU A 181 -33.43 -5.14 -4.24
N PRO A 182 -32.60 -4.91 -3.21
CA PRO A 182 -32.12 -3.57 -2.93
C PRO A 182 -31.12 -3.14 -4.01
N ASP A 183 -31.16 -1.86 -4.37
CA ASP A 183 -30.12 -1.26 -5.20
C ASP A 183 -28.82 -1.20 -4.38
N ILE A 184 -27.78 -1.84 -4.90
CA ILE A 184 -26.50 -1.94 -4.20
C ILE A 184 -25.72 -0.66 -4.49
N PRO A 185 -25.39 0.15 -3.47
CA PRO A 185 -24.59 1.35 -3.69
C PRO A 185 -23.17 0.99 -4.09
N GLU A 186 -22.54 1.82 -4.93
CA GLU A 186 -21.12 1.65 -5.27
C GLU A 186 -20.28 1.72 -3.97
N PRO A 187 -19.50 0.69 -3.65
CA PRO A 187 -18.75 0.64 -2.40
C PRO A 187 -17.61 1.66 -2.40
N ARG A 188 -17.37 2.29 -1.25
CA ARG A 188 -16.12 3.02 -1.03
C ARG A 188 -14.98 2.03 -0.83
N ALA A 189 -13.75 2.51 -1.04
CA ALA A 189 -12.55 1.71 -0.76
C ALA A 189 -12.57 1.07 0.65
N ASP A 190 -13.08 1.80 1.64
CA ASP A 190 -13.13 1.33 3.03
C ASP A 190 -14.19 0.25 3.27
N ASP A 191 -15.27 0.25 2.49
CA ASP A 191 -16.36 -0.73 2.58
C ASP A 191 -15.90 -2.11 2.09
N LEU A 192 -14.88 -2.16 1.22
CA LEU A 192 -14.30 -3.39 0.69
C LEU A 192 -13.27 -4.02 1.63
N ARG A 193 -12.70 -3.27 2.57
CA ARG A 193 -11.63 -3.75 3.48
C ARG A 193 -11.94 -5.09 4.16
N PRO A 194 -13.16 -5.35 4.68
CA PRO A 194 -13.48 -6.63 5.32
C PRO A 194 -13.36 -7.84 4.39
N PHE A 195 -13.47 -7.64 3.07
CA PHE A 195 -13.50 -8.70 2.06
C PHE A 195 -12.16 -8.87 1.33
N LEU A 196 -11.20 -7.96 1.54
CA LEU A 196 -9.91 -7.94 0.84
C LEU A 196 -8.79 -8.73 1.53
N GLY A 197 -9.02 -9.22 2.76
CA GLY A 197 -8.03 -9.97 3.52
C GLY A 197 -6.74 -9.17 3.76
N HIS A 198 -5.66 -9.54 3.09
CA HIS A 198 -4.36 -8.87 3.19
C HIS A 198 -4.12 -7.77 2.13
N TRP A 199 -5.02 -7.63 1.15
CA TRP A 199 -4.91 -6.62 0.11
C TRP A 199 -5.38 -5.25 0.60
N SER A 200 -4.69 -4.20 0.16
CA SER A 200 -5.11 -2.81 0.39
C SER A 200 -6.16 -2.41 -0.65
N PRO A 201 -7.23 -1.68 -0.28
CA PRO A 201 -8.20 -1.19 -1.25
C PRO A 201 -7.67 -0.06 -2.14
N TYR A 202 -6.50 0.50 -1.83
CA TYR A 202 -5.93 1.66 -2.54
C TYR A 202 -4.89 1.28 -3.59
N GLY A 203 -4.47 0.01 -3.65
CA GLY A 203 -3.53 -0.46 -4.65
C GLY A 203 -2.86 -1.80 -4.30
N PRO A 204 -2.19 -2.42 -5.29
CA PRO A 204 -1.53 -3.71 -5.17
C PRO A 204 -0.37 -3.72 -4.17
#